data_AF-A0A336JUE9-F1
#
_entry.id   AF-A0A336JUE9-F1
#
_cell.length_a   1.000
_cell.length_b   1.000
_cell.length_c   1.000
_cell.angle_alpha   90.00
_cell.angle_beta   90.00
_cell.angle_gamma   90.00
#
_symmetry.space_group_name_H-M   'P 1'
#
loop_
_entity.id
_entity.type
_entity.pdbx_description
1 polymer ?
#
loop_
_entity_poly.entity_id
_entity_poly.type
_entity_poly.pdbx_seq_one_letter_code
_entity_poly.pdbx_strand_id
1 'polypeptide(L)'
;MTRQEITAAIHQVLAERMNNRHLDGFGPQSRLNADLYLDSVLLLDLLLHLELDHGIVVPEAAVAATAIETVSDLVELLAVPSPAAASASDTAVADAPDVHADVCPDIKVHCVVSCLCDAVKAAGLDHRPMYFGLWDADFAVSDKFQLRYHTDQISHGFFCHWFERLYGVHVTEWYDHSTTKQANLDRLIGLVAARQPTESVMVMLDMFHLPERENKFNQNPFPHYLMVEATADPEIWRVRDPDFRWEGPIAKDRIINAVAQPSVAGGYMFDRRAIQLPAAADIGDYFLACFVSNDNPLIRRIREVVDAHLGCRDGLRLQALGDAVRELPVLSIRKWAYEHGFAFFWRELELPNDTFLTWCDRIEELALGLPALHLKILRLAQTEDRACAADIYQALDQLDALETAIKAKLHEVFVCWCARQGLTGAAPQKRRAGVR
;
A
#
# COMPACT_ATOMS: atom_id res chain seq x y z
N MET A 1 14.88 28.00 13.80
CA MET A 1 14.16 28.86 12.82
C MET A 1 12.79 29.19 13.38
N THR A 2 12.24 30.34 13.01
CA THR A 2 10.85 30.72 13.32
C THR A 2 9.89 29.98 12.38
N ARG A 3 8.62 29.84 12.77
CA ARG A 3 7.59 29.21 11.91
C ARG A 3 7.48 29.86 10.54
N GLN A 4 7.60 31.19 10.48
CA GLN A 4 7.54 31.95 9.22
C GLN A 4 8.75 31.66 8.31
N GLU A 5 9.94 31.49 8.89
CA GLU A 5 11.14 31.09 8.14
C GLU A 5 11.01 29.66 7.59
N ILE A 6 10.43 28.74 8.36
CA ILE A 6 10.17 27.36 7.91
C ILE A 6 9.14 27.37 6.76
N THR A 7 8.05 28.12 6.88
CA THR A 7 7.07 28.25 5.78
C THR A 7 7.69 28.82 4.51
N ALA A 8 8.57 29.82 4.63
CA ALA A 8 9.28 30.39 3.50
C ALA A 8 10.25 29.38 2.86
N ALA A 9 10.97 28.61 3.68
CA ALA A 9 11.85 27.54 3.19
C ALA A 9 11.07 26.45 2.45
N ILE A 10 9.90 26.02 2.98
CA ILE A 10 9.01 25.06 2.30
C ILE A 10 8.62 25.60 0.92
N HIS A 11 8.13 26.83 0.85
CA HIS A 11 7.75 27.44 -0.43
C HIS A 11 8.93 27.51 -1.40
N GLN A 12 10.11 27.90 -0.92
CA GLN A 12 11.31 28.03 -1.74
C GLN A 12 11.76 26.68 -2.31
N VAL A 13 11.84 25.64 -1.49
CA VAL A 13 12.19 24.28 -1.94
C VAL A 13 11.18 23.79 -2.98
N LEU A 14 9.89 23.95 -2.72
CA LEU A 14 8.84 23.54 -3.64
C LEU A 14 8.96 24.25 -5.00
N ALA A 15 9.25 25.55 -5.00
CA ALA A 15 9.37 26.34 -6.23
C ALA A 15 10.67 26.06 -6.99
N GLU A 16 11.80 26.02 -6.30
CA GLU A 16 13.14 26.09 -6.91
C GLU A 16 13.81 24.72 -7.06
N ARG A 17 13.58 23.80 -6.12
CA ARG A 17 14.19 22.46 -6.15
C ARG A 17 13.28 21.42 -6.79
N MET A 18 12.03 21.39 -6.35
CA MET A 18 11.05 20.40 -6.81
C MET A 18 10.26 20.86 -8.05
N ASN A 19 10.40 22.13 -8.44
CA ASN A 19 9.69 22.73 -9.59
C ASN A 19 8.17 22.47 -9.56
N ASN A 20 7.58 22.58 -8.36
CA ASN A 20 6.17 22.33 -8.14
C ASN A 20 5.33 23.40 -8.87
N ARG A 21 4.38 22.94 -9.69
CA ARG A 21 3.50 23.81 -10.50
C ARG A 21 2.22 24.20 -9.77
N HIS A 22 1.96 23.64 -8.60
CA HIS A 22 0.73 23.79 -7.82
C HIS A 22 0.97 24.66 -6.58
N LEU A 23 1.57 25.84 -6.78
CA LEU A 23 1.83 26.81 -5.70
C LEU A 23 0.80 27.95 -5.64
N ASP A 24 -0.15 27.97 -6.57
CA ASP A 24 -1.23 28.94 -6.59
C ASP A 24 -2.09 28.77 -5.32
N GLY A 25 -2.12 29.82 -4.48
CA GLY A 25 -2.84 29.78 -3.21
C GLY A 25 -2.10 29.07 -2.07
N PHE A 26 -0.79 28.86 -2.18
CA PHE A 26 0.03 28.33 -1.09
C PHE A 26 -0.15 29.16 0.20
N GLY A 27 -0.49 28.47 1.29
CA GLY A 27 -0.65 29.05 2.61
C GLY A 27 -0.70 27.98 3.70
N PRO A 28 -0.84 28.38 4.97
CA PRO A 28 -0.79 27.45 6.11
C PRO A 28 -1.82 26.31 6.04
N GLN A 29 -3.00 26.59 5.46
CA GLN A 29 -4.10 25.63 5.35
C GLN A 29 -4.10 24.84 4.04
N SER A 30 -3.13 25.08 3.15
CA SER A 30 -3.01 24.29 1.92
C SER A 30 -2.73 22.85 2.28
N ARG A 31 -3.56 21.94 1.77
CA ARG A 31 -3.40 20.50 1.94
C ARG A 31 -2.21 20.02 1.10
N LEU A 32 -1.26 19.34 1.73
CA LEU A 32 -0.03 18.91 1.08
C LEU A 32 -0.31 18.03 -0.14
N ASN A 33 -1.20 17.05 0.01
CA ASN A 33 -1.56 16.15 -1.09
C ASN A 33 -2.54 16.79 -2.08
N ALA A 34 -3.69 17.26 -1.62
CA ALA A 34 -4.77 17.65 -2.52
C ALA A 34 -4.56 19.01 -3.21
N ASP A 35 -3.91 19.96 -2.53
CA ASP A 35 -3.75 21.32 -3.06
C ASP A 35 -2.34 21.50 -3.66
N LEU A 36 -1.31 20.95 -3.01
CA LEU A 36 0.09 21.06 -3.46
C LEU A 36 0.61 19.83 -4.22
N TYR A 37 -0.21 18.78 -4.37
CA TYR A 37 0.13 17.57 -5.14
C TYR A 37 1.37 16.81 -4.62
N LEU A 38 1.64 16.94 -3.32
CA LEU A 38 2.72 16.24 -2.63
C LEU A 38 2.23 14.90 -2.10
N ASP A 39 2.65 13.82 -2.76
CA ASP A 39 2.51 12.47 -2.21
C ASP A 39 3.59 12.17 -1.17
N SER A 40 3.57 10.97 -0.59
CA SER A 40 4.55 10.57 0.43
C SER A 40 5.99 10.56 -0.09
N VAL A 41 6.23 10.31 -1.38
CA VAL A 41 7.59 10.36 -1.97
C VAL A 41 8.06 11.80 -2.07
N LEU A 42 7.21 12.69 -2.60
CA LEU A 42 7.52 14.11 -2.73
C LEU A 42 7.65 14.79 -1.36
N LEU A 43 6.91 14.34 -0.35
CA LEU A 43 7.05 14.83 1.01
C LEU A 43 8.42 14.47 1.59
N LEU A 44 8.91 13.25 1.36
CA LEU A 44 10.26 12.85 1.78
C LEU A 44 11.35 13.66 1.08
N ASP A 45 11.17 13.91 -0.22
CA ASP A 45 12.09 14.73 -1.01
C ASP A 45 12.12 16.19 -0.52
N LEU A 46 10.95 16.77 -0.22
CA LEU A 46 10.81 18.09 0.42
C LEU A 46 11.54 18.13 1.76
N LEU A 47 11.30 17.15 2.63
CA LEU A 47 11.95 17.07 3.94
C LEU A 47 13.48 17.02 3.80
N LEU A 48 13.99 16.23 2.86
CA LEU A 48 15.42 16.12 2.62
C LEU A 48 16.02 17.44 2.11
N HIS A 49 15.37 18.14 1.20
CA HIS A 49 15.81 19.46 0.75
C HIS A 49 15.78 20.51 1.85
N LEU A 50 14.78 20.48 2.74
CA LEU A 50 14.74 21.35 3.92
C LEU A 50 15.92 21.09 4.87
N GLU A 51 16.32 19.83 5.02
CA GLU A 51 17.50 19.46 5.80
C GLU A 51 18.80 19.95 5.15
N LEU A 52 18.99 19.64 3.86
CA LEU A 52 20.25 19.91 3.16
C LEU A 52 20.45 21.38 2.81
N ASP A 53 19.42 22.07 2.32
CA ASP A 53 19.52 23.46 1.84
C ASP A 53 19.30 24.50 2.95
N HIS A 54 18.48 24.16 3.97
CA HIS A 54 18.08 25.11 5.02
C HIS A 54 18.55 24.71 6.43
N GLY A 55 19.22 23.56 6.59
CA GLY A 55 19.73 23.09 7.89
C GLY A 55 18.62 22.75 8.89
N ILE A 56 17.40 22.49 8.41
CA ILE A 56 16.26 22.11 9.25
C ILE A 56 16.44 20.63 9.63
N VAL A 57 16.66 20.36 10.91
CA VAL A 57 16.74 18.97 11.39
C VAL A 57 15.36 18.32 11.24
N VAL A 58 15.25 17.35 10.35
CA VAL A 58 14.04 16.55 10.17
C VAL A 58 14.06 15.39 11.17
N PRO A 59 13.13 15.33 12.13
CA PRO A 59 13.03 14.19 13.03
C PRO A 59 12.68 12.92 12.24
N GLU A 60 13.32 11.78 12.50
CA GLU A 60 12.93 10.53 11.84
C GLU A 60 11.46 10.14 12.15
N ALA A 61 10.96 10.54 13.33
CA ALA A 61 9.55 10.39 13.69
C ALA A 61 8.60 11.26 12.83
N ALA A 62 9.08 12.35 12.23
CA ALA A 62 8.29 13.21 11.34
C ALA A 62 7.93 12.53 10.02
N VAL A 63 8.78 11.60 9.56
CA VAL A 63 8.58 10.78 8.36
C VAL A 63 7.51 9.71 8.58
N ALA A 64 7.37 9.26 9.82
CA ALA A 64 6.47 8.20 10.25
C ALA A 64 5.09 8.71 10.68
N ALA A 65 4.95 10.00 10.99
CA ALA A 65 3.71 10.55 11.55
C ALA A 65 2.61 10.67 10.48
N THR A 66 1.55 9.88 10.67
CA THR A 66 0.39 9.71 9.79
C THR A 66 -0.59 10.90 9.75
N ALA A 67 -0.23 12.08 10.27
CA ALA A 67 -1.16 13.19 10.49
C ALA A 67 -0.65 14.56 10.01
N ILE A 68 0.18 14.61 8.96
CA ILE A 68 0.55 15.87 8.29
C ILE A 68 -0.37 16.06 7.08
N GLU A 69 -1.43 16.84 7.25
CA GLU A 69 -2.38 17.10 6.16
C GLU A 69 -2.10 18.45 5.48
N THR A 70 -1.63 19.44 6.24
CA THR A 70 -1.46 20.82 5.80
C THR A 70 -0.02 21.33 5.94
N VAL A 71 0.27 22.45 5.29
CA VAL A 71 1.54 23.19 5.49
C VAL A 71 1.75 23.58 6.95
N SER A 72 0.68 23.93 7.67
CA SER A 72 0.76 24.28 9.09
C SER A 72 1.24 23.10 9.93
N ASP A 73 0.70 21.91 9.71
CA ASP A 73 1.09 20.69 10.44
C ASP A 73 2.58 20.38 10.22
N LEU A 74 3.04 20.53 8.98
CA LEU A 74 4.44 20.34 8.62
C LEU A 74 5.34 21.37 9.31
N VAL A 75 4.93 22.64 9.33
CA VAL A 75 5.68 23.72 10.00
C VAL A 75 5.75 23.48 11.50
N GLU A 76 4.65 23.04 12.13
CA GLU A 76 4.62 22.72 13.56
C GLU A 76 5.57 21.59 13.91
N LEU A 77 5.55 20.52 13.11
CA LEU A 77 6.44 19.37 13.28
C LEU A 77 7.93 19.76 13.18
N LEU A 78 8.29 20.62 12.21
CA LEU A 78 9.66 21.09 12.01
C LEU A 78 10.09 22.18 13.00
N ALA A 79 9.14 22.86 13.65
CA ALA A 79 9.42 23.92 14.61
C ALA A 79 9.73 23.42 16.02
N VAL A 80 9.41 22.16 16.35
CA VAL A 80 9.73 21.57 17.66
C VAL A 80 11.22 21.21 17.70
N PRO A 81 12.03 21.81 18.59
CA PRO A 81 13.41 21.38 18.80
C PRO A 81 13.39 20.03 19.48
N SER A 82 13.86 19.00 18.77
CA SER A 82 13.84 17.59 19.18
C SER A 82 14.18 17.38 20.66
N PRO A 83 13.22 16.94 21.50
CA PRO A 83 13.50 16.17 22.70
C PRO A 83 13.45 14.69 22.36
N ALA A 84 14.19 13.87 23.10
CA ALA A 84 14.01 12.43 23.10
C ALA A 84 12.54 12.09 23.39
N ALA A 85 11.95 11.25 22.53
CA ALA A 85 10.69 10.52 22.72
C ALA A 85 9.72 11.13 23.75
N ALA A 86 8.98 12.15 23.34
CA ALA A 86 7.77 12.55 24.05
C ALA A 86 6.60 11.75 23.48
N SER A 87 6.05 10.89 24.33
CA SER A 87 4.83 10.11 24.12
C SER A 87 3.72 10.93 23.48
N ALA A 88 3.13 10.40 22.41
CA ALA A 88 1.85 10.86 21.89
C ALA A 88 0.76 10.65 22.96
N SER A 89 0.21 11.71 23.52
CA SER A 89 -1.13 11.71 24.10
C SER A 89 -1.66 13.14 24.20
N ASP A 90 -2.50 13.53 23.26
CA ASP A 90 -3.76 14.24 23.52
C ASP A 90 -4.49 14.46 22.20
N THR A 91 -4.94 13.36 21.61
CA THR A 91 -6.17 13.34 20.82
C THR A 91 -7.15 12.51 21.61
N ALA A 92 -8.37 13.03 21.78
CA ALA A 92 -9.46 12.41 22.52
C ALA A 92 -9.46 10.89 22.34
N VAL A 93 -9.49 10.16 23.46
CA VAL A 93 -9.54 8.69 23.53
C VAL A 93 -10.72 8.21 22.71
N ALA A 94 -10.49 7.94 21.42
CA ALA A 94 -11.21 6.90 20.73
C ALA A 94 -10.79 5.61 21.44
N ASP A 95 -11.77 4.81 21.87
CA ASP A 95 -11.50 3.53 22.53
C ASP A 95 -10.43 2.76 21.75
N ALA A 96 -9.40 2.27 22.44
CA ALA A 96 -8.35 1.46 21.82
C ALA A 96 -9.00 0.34 20.99
N PRO A 97 -8.49 0.04 19.79
CA PRO A 97 -9.13 -0.92 18.91
C PRO A 97 -9.30 -2.26 19.63
N ASP A 98 -10.54 -2.74 19.67
CA ASP A 98 -10.88 -4.05 20.21
C ASP A 98 -10.96 -5.04 19.05
N VAL A 99 -10.06 -6.01 19.03
CA VAL A 99 -10.01 -7.07 18.02
C VAL A 99 -11.29 -7.89 17.97
N HIS A 100 -12.02 -7.95 19.09
CA HIS A 100 -13.27 -8.70 19.23
C HIS A 100 -14.52 -7.89 18.89
N ALA A 101 -14.41 -6.57 18.73
CA ALA A 101 -15.54 -5.73 18.34
C ALA A 101 -16.06 -6.06 16.93
N ASP A 102 -17.36 -5.87 16.69
CA ASP A 102 -17.98 -6.13 15.39
C ASP A 102 -17.40 -5.26 14.26
N VAL A 103 -16.79 -4.12 14.60
CA VAL A 103 -16.16 -3.18 13.68
C VAL A 103 -14.68 -3.03 14.06
N CYS A 104 -13.81 -3.77 13.37
CA CYS A 104 -12.36 -3.61 13.48
C CYS A 104 -11.88 -2.63 12.37
N PRO A 105 -10.95 -1.70 12.65
CA PRO A 105 -10.41 -0.78 11.64
C PRO A 105 -9.86 -1.53 10.43
N ASP A 106 -10.39 -1.20 9.25
CA ASP A 106 -10.14 -1.98 8.04
C ASP A 106 -8.98 -1.38 7.22
N ILE A 107 -7.76 -1.87 7.43
CA ILE A 107 -6.58 -1.35 6.73
C ILE A 107 -6.50 -1.89 5.30
N LYS A 108 -6.67 -1.03 4.31
CA LYS A 108 -6.67 -1.42 2.89
C LYS A 108 -5.30 -1.22 2.27
N VAL A 109 -4.80 -2.27 1.63
CA VAL A 109 -3.39 -2.38 1.26
C VAL A 109 -3.16 -2.89 -0.18
N HIS A 110 -4.23 -3.25 -0.91
CA HIS A 110 -4.13 -3.79 -2.26
C HIS A 110 -5.48 -3.69 -3.01
N CYS A 111 -5.52 -2.86 -4.06
CA CYS A 111 -6.72 -2.53 -4.83
C CYS A 111 -7.60 -3.70 -5.28
N VAL A 112 -7.01 -4.75 -5.89
CA VAL A 112 -7.75 -5.96 -6.30
C VAL A 112 -8.36 -6.69 -5.11
N VAL A 113 -7.58 -6.98 -4.07
CA VAL A 113 -8.09 -7.67 -2.88
C VAL A 113 -9.12 -6.81 -2.15
N SER A 114 -8.93 -5.50 -2.07
CA SER A 114 -9.90 -4.56 -1.54
C SER A 114 -11.24 -4.62 -2.28
N CYS A 115 -11.23 -4.72 -3.61
CA CYS A 115 -12.44 -4.90 -4.43
C CYS A 115 -13.10 -6.26 -4.23
N LEU A 116 -12.34 -7.36 -4.18
CA LEU A 116 -12.89 -8.69 -3.91
C LEU A 116 -13.53 -8.78 -2.51
N CYS A 117 -12.83 -8.24 -1.51
CA CYS A 117 -13.30 -8.22 -0.12
C CYS A 117 -14.55 -7.36 0.08
N ASP A 118 -14.82 -6.39 -0.79
CA ASP A 118 -16.07 -5.65 -0.73
C ASP A 118 -17.29 -6.55 -0.85
N ALA A 119 -17.23 -7.55 -1.73
CA ALA A 119 -18.29 -8.53 -1.92
C ALA A 119 -18.49 -9.38 -0.65
N VAL A 120 -17.38 -9.81 -0.03
CA VAL A 120 -17.38 -10.62 1.20
C VAL A 120 -18.03 -9.87 2.35
N LYS A 121 -17.67 -8.59 2.53
CA LYS A 121 -18.30 -7.73 3.54
C LYS A 121 -19.77 -7.49 3.26
N ALA A 122 -20.15 -7.29 1.99
CA ALA A 122 -21.54 -7.11 1.61
C ALA A 122 -22.40 -8.36 1.88
N ALA A 123 -21.77 -9.52 2.08
CA ALA A 123 -22.39 -10.76 2.51
C ALA A 123 -22.31 -10.99 4.03
N GLY A 124 -21.69 -10.08 4.80
CA GLY A 124 -21.52 -10.20 6.25
C GLY A 124 -20.51 -11.28 6.67
N LEU A 125 -19.64 -11.70 5.76
CA LEU A 125 -18.61 -12.69 6.04
C LEU A 125 -17.26 -12.03 6.36
N ASP A 126 -16.37 -12.80 6.97
CA ASP A 126 -15.03 -12.35 7.30
C ASP A 126 -14.13 -12.29 6.06
N HIS A 127 -13.66 -11.08 5.72
CA HIS A 127 -12.80 -10.79 4.58
C HIS A 127 -11.30 -10.86 4.89
N ARG A 128 -10.92 -10.93 6.16
CA ARG A 128 -9.52 -10.87 6.61
C ARG A 128 -8.64 -11.99 6.09
N PRO A 129 -9.12 -13.25 5.90
CA PRO A 129 -8.33 -14.30 5.28
C PRO A 129 -7.69 -13.89 3.95
N MET A 130 -8.37 -13.10 3.12
CA MET A 130 -7.85 -12.64 1.83
C MET A 130 -6.54 -11.83 1.93
N TYR A 131 -6.27 -11.21 3.08
CA TYR A 131 -5.09 -10.38 3.30
C TYR A 131 -3.82 -11.20 3.56
N PHE A 132 -3.93 -12.52 3.77
CA PHE A 132 -2.77 -13.38 4.06
C PHE A 132 -1.70 -13.35 2.97
N GLY A 133 -2.11 -13.10 1.72
CA GLY A 133 -1.21 -13.05 0.56
C GLY A 133 -0.53 -11.70 0.31
N LEU A 134 -0.76 -10.69 1.14
CA LEU A 134 -0.42 -9.31 0.78
C LEU A 134 0.93 -8.83 1.31
N TRP A 135 1.32 -9.17 2.54
CA TRP A 135 2.57 -8.67 3.15
C TRP A 135 3.84 -9.09 2.40
N ASP A 136 3.79 -10.23 1.70
CA ASP A 136 4.83 -10.75 0.80
C ASP A 136 4.32 -10.90 -0.64
N ALA A 137 3.28 -10.15 -1.03
CA ALA A 137 2.81 -10.15 -2.42
C ALA A 137 3.96 -9.81 -3.37
N ASP A 138 3.94 -10.44 -4.54
CA ASP A 138 5.02 -10.29 -5.51
C ASP A 138 5.21 -8.84 -5.97
N PHE A 139 6.46 -8.54 -6.32
CA PHE A 139 6.93 -7.31 -6.94
C PHE A 139 8.17 -7.66 -7.75
N ALA A 140 8.52 -6.83 -8.72
CA ALA A 140 9.68 -7.07 -9.58
C ALA A 140 10.84 -6.12 -9.24
N VAL A 141 12.03 -6.51 -9.66
CA VAL A 141 13.22 -5.65 -9.69
C VAL A 141 13.68 -5.60 -11.14
N SER A 142 13.77 -4.41 -11.72
CA SER A 142 14.21 -4.23 -13.11
C SER A 142 15.70 -4.53 -13.27
N ASP A 143 16.18 -4.62 -14.52
CA ASP A 143 17.62 -4.75 -14.84
C ASP A 143 18.46 -3.58 -14.30
N LYS A 144 17.82 -2.43 -14.05
CA LYS A 144 18.43 -1.25 -13.42
C LYS A 144 18.32 -1.26 -11.89
N PHE A 145 17.97 -2.39 -11.29
CA PHE A 145 17.77 -2.55 -9.86
C PHE A 145 16.70 -1.59 -9.31
N GLN A 146 15.60 -1.38 -10.05
CA GLN A 146 14.49 -0.55 -9.59
C GLN A 146 13.35 -1.43 -9.09
N LEU A 147 12.82 -1.13 -7.91
CA LEU A 147 11.60 -1.77 -7.39
C LEU A 147 10.42 -1.44 -8.29
N ARG A 148 9.60 -2.46 -8.62
CA ARG A 148 8.40 -2.35 -9.45
C ARG A 148 7.23 -3.04 -8.77
N TYR A 149 6.27 -2.25 -8.29
CA TYR A 149 4.97 -2.64 -7.78
C TYR A 149 4.10 -3.30 -8.85
N HIS A 150 4.18 -2.79 -10.09
CA HIS A 150 3.45 -3.32 -11.23
C HIS A 150 4.39 -3.66 -12.38
N THR A 151 4.20 -4.84 -12.98
CA THR A 151 4.79 -5.25 -14.26
C THR A 151 3.84 -6.22 -14.95
N ASP A 152 3.97 -6.38 -16.27
CA ASP A 152 3.16 -7.33 -17.05
C ASP A 152 3.31 -8.79 -16.60
N GLN A 153 4.35 -9.09 -15.79
CA GLN A 153 4.59 -10.41 -15.23
C GLN A 153 3.84 -10.66 -13.91
N ILE A 154 3.34 -9.61 -13.26
CA ILE A 154 2.59 -9.73 -12.01
C ILE A 154 1.12 -10.02 -12.35
N SER A 155 0.69 -11.26 -12.10
CA SER A 155 -0.68 -11.70 -12.32
C SER A 155 -1.51 -11.66 -11.02
N HIS A 156 -2.72 -11.12 -11.11
CA HIS A 156 -3.72 -11.20 -10.04
C HIS A 156 -4.48 -12.53 -10.01
N GLY A 157 -4.21 -13.43 -10.97
CA GLY A 157 -4.88 -14.73 -11.09
C GLY A 157 -4.78 -15.59 -9.83
N PHE A 158 -3.69 -15.47 -9.07
CA PHE A 158 -3.56 -16.14 -7.76
C PHE A 158 -4.65 -15.71 -6.78
N PHE A 159 -4.91 -14.40 -6.65
CA PHE A 159 -5.95 -13.90 -5.75
C PHE A 159 -7.33 -14.27 -6.24
N CYS A 160 -7.58 -14.22 -7.56
CA CYS A 160 -8.84 -14.66 -8.16
C CYS A 160 -9.11 -16.14 -7.91
N HIS A 161 -8.11 -17.01 -8.11
CA HIS A 161 -8.22 -18.44 -7.85
C HIS A 161 -8.52 -18.75 -6.38
N TRP A 162 -7.81 -18.11 -5.45
CA TRP A 162 -8.05 -18.31 -4.02
C TRP A 162 -9.36 -17.71 -3.55
N PHE A 163 -9.81 -16.61 -4.15
CA PHE A 163 -11.13 -16.05 -3.87
C PHE A 163 -12.24 -17.02 -4.25
N GLU A 164 -12.12 -17.66 -5.42
CA GLU A 164 -13.07 -18.70 -5.84
C GLU A 164 -13.02 -19.91 -4.91
N ARG A 165 -11.83 -20.37 -4.52
CA ARG A 165 -11.69 -21.50 -3.61
C ARG A 165 -12.21 -21.21 -2.20
N LEU A 166 -11.95 -20.02 -1.66
CA LEU A 166 -12.36 -19.64 -0.31
C LEU A 166 -13.86 -19.31 -0.24
N TYR A 167 -14.39 -18.54 -1.18
CA TYR A 167 -15.73 -17.97 -1.08
C TYR A 167 -16.70 -18.48 -2.15
N GLY A 168 -16.27 -19.38 -3.05
CA GLY A 168 -17.13 -19.97 -4.08
C GLY A 168 -17.45 -19.05 -5.26
N VAL A 169 -16.86 -17.85 -5.32
CA VAL A 169 -17.15 -16.86 -6.34
C VAL A 169 -16.15 -16.95 -7.49
N HIS A 170 -16.64 -17.34 -8.67
CA HIS A 170 -15.83 -17.31 -9.88
C HIS A 170 -15.52 -15.87 -10.30
N VAL A 171 -14.24 -15.57 -10.54
CA VAL A 171 -13.77 -14.25 -10.99
C VAL A 171 -13.29 -14.38 -12.44
N THR A 172 -14.00 -13.72 -13.35
CA THR A 172 -13.71 -13.79 -14.78
C THR A 172 -13.00 -12.53 -15.25
N GLU A 173 -11.80 -12.66 -15.83
CA GLU A 173 -11.15 -11.56 -16.53
C GLU A 173 -11.96 -11.23 -17.79
N TRP A 174 -12.40 -9.97 -17.93
CA TRP A 174 -13.12 -9.53 -19.12
C TRP A 174 -12.22 -8.83 -20.13
N TYR A 175 -11.06 -8.35 -19.71
CA TYR A 175 -10.09 -7.70 -20.59
C TYR A 175 -9.39 -8.76 -21.44
N ASP A 176 -9.45 -8.60 -22.76
CA ASP A 176 -8.82 -9.50 -23.72
C ASP A 176 -7.53 -8.87 -24.26
N HIS A 177 -6.39 -9.46 -23.91
CA HIS A 177 -5.06 -8.98 -24.32
C HIS A 177 -4.77 -9.19 -25.82
N SER A 178 -5.59 -9.98 -26.52
CA SER A 178 -5.45 -10.25 -27.96
C SER A 178 -6.24 -9.27 -28.84
N THR A 179 -7.11 -8.45 -28.24
CA THR A 179 -7.94 -7.47 -28.97
C THR A 179 -7.44 -6.03 -28.79
N THR A 180 -8.03 -5.12 -29.55
CA THR A 180 -7.68 -3.71 -29.50
C THR A 180 -8.15 -3.04 -28.21
N LYS A 181 -7.48 -1.95 -27.81
CA LYS A 181 -7.93 -1.13 -26.67
C LYS A 181 -9.38 -0.68 -26.82
N GLN A 182 -9.77 -0.23 -28.03
CA GLN A 182 -11.13 0.21 -28.31
C GLN A 182 -12.15 -0.91 -28.11
N ALA A 183 -11.87 -2.14 -28.58
CA ALA A 183 -12.76 -3.27 -28.38
C ALA A 183 -12.94 -3.63 -26.88
N ASN A 184 -11.87 -3.51 -26.08
CA ASN A 184 -11.97 -3.67 -24.62
C ASN A 184 -12.78 -2.55 -23.95
N LEU A 185 -12.68 -1.31 -24.43
CA LEU A 185 -13.51 -0.20 -23.94
C LEU A 185 -14.99 -0.41 -24.26
N ASP A 186 -15.30 -0.85 -25.50
CA ASP A 186 -16.68 -1.15 -25.90
C ASP A 186 -17.26 -2.30 -25.06
N ARG A 187 -16.44 -3.32 -24.76
CA ARG A 187 -16.80 -4.41 -23.85
C ARG A 187 -17.08 -3.92 -22.44
N LEU A 188 -16.21 -3.07 -21.87
CA LEU A 188 -16.43 -2.48 -20.55
C LEU A 188 -17.75 -1.73 -20.48
N ILE A 189 -18.05 -0.87 -21.47
CA ILE A 189 -19.31 -0.12 -21.54
C ILE A 189 -20.51 -1.08 -21.56
N GLY A 190 -20.43 -2.15 -22.36
CA GLY A 190 -21.46 -3.18 -22.41
C GLY A 190 -21.67 -3.90 -21.07
N LEU A 191 -20.59 -4.24 -20.36
CA LEU A 191 -20.64 -4.87 -19.05
C LEU A 191 -21.28 -3.97 -18.01
N VAL A 192 -20.89 -2.69 -17.94
CA VAL A 192 -21.47 -1.72 -17.00
C VAL A 192 -22.96 -1.52 -17.25
N ALA A 193 -23.39 -1.49 -18.51
CA ALA A 193 -24.80 -1.35 -18.87
C ALA A 193 -25.64 -2.60 -18.57
N ALA A 194 -25.07 -3.80 -18.72
CA ALA A 194 -25.78 -5.08 -18.51
C ALA A 194 -25.70 -5.59 -17.05
N ARG A 195 -24.86 -4.97 -16.22
CA ARG A 195 -24.56 -5.37 -14.85
C ARG A 195 -25.82 -5.56 -14.00
N GLN A 196 -25.90 -6.70 -13.33
CA GLN A 196 -26.92 -7.00 -12.32
C GLN A 196 -26.52 -6.45 -10.93
N PRO A 197 -27.47 -6.20 -10.01
CA PRO A 197 -27.18 -5.59 -8.70
C PRO A 197 -26.19 -6.34 -7.79
N THR A 198 -25.95 -7.62 -8.06
CA THR A 198 -25.03 -8.46 -7.29
C THR A 198 -23.71 -8.71 -8.00
N GLU A 199 -23.63 -8.35 -9.27
CA GLU A 199 -22.39 -8.39 -10.04
C GLU A 199 -21.54 -7.18 -9.67
N SER A 200 -20.22 -7.33 -9.79
CA SER A 200 -19.26 -6.25 -9.69
C SER A 200 -18.45 -6.22 -10.97
N VAL A 201 -18.36 -5.04 -11.59
CA VAL A 201 -17.47 -4.80 -12.72
C VAL A 201 -16.26 -4.05 -12.18
N MET A 202 -15.16 -4.78 -12.02
CA MET A 202 -13.89 -4.24 -11.59
C MET A 202 -13.05 -3.90 -12.83
N VAL A 203 -12.49 -2.69 -12.86
CA VAL A 203 -11.73 -2.16 -13.99
C VAL A 203 -10.41 -1.60 -13.50
N MET A 204 -9.35 -1.88 -14.25
CA MET A 204 -8.08 -1.18 -14.11
C MET A 204 -8.18 0.16 -14.83
N LEU A 205 -7.73 1.24 -14.20
CA LEU A 205 -7.61 2.56 -14.82
C LEU A 205 -6.36 3.27 -14.32
N ASP A 206 -5.90 4.28 -15.05
CA ASP A 206 -4.79 5.12 -14.61
C ASP A 206 -5.33 6.28 -13.76
N MET A 207 -5.10 6.18 -12.45
CA MET A 207 -5.61 7.16 -11.47
C MET A 207 -5.01 8.55 -11.67
N PHE A 208 -3.85 8.69 -12.32
CA PHE A 208 -3.30 10.00 -12.67
C PHE A 208 -4.26 10.83 -13.52
N HIS A 209 -5.12 10.17 -14.30
CA HIS A 209 -6.09 10.80 -15.19
C HIS A 209 -7.46 11.02 -14.55
N LEU A 210 -7.58 10.87 -13.22
CA LEU A 210 -8.80 11.14 -12.43
C LEU A 210 -8.52 12.11 -11.25
N PRO A 211 -8.26 13.40 -11.52
CA PRO A 211 -7.87 14.39 -10.51
C PRO A 211 -8.98 14.75 -9.51
N GLU A 212 -10.24 14.37 -9.75
CA GLU A 212 -11.36 14.62 -8.82
C GLU A 212 -11.30 13.80 -7.54
N ARG A 213 -10.33 12.89 -7.44
CA ARG A 213 -10.09 12.10 -6.24
C ARG A 213 -8.85 12.57 -5.50
N GLU A 214 -8.92 12.50 -4.18
CA GLU A 214 -7.71 12.49 -3.36
C GLU A 214 -6.88 11.25 -3.72
N ASN A 215 -5.70 11.51 -4.26
CA ASN A 215 -4.77 10.48 -4.67
C ASN A 215 -3.56 10.51 -3.75
N LYS A 216 -3.45 9.52 -2.85
CA LYS A 216 -2.30 9.38 -1.94
C LYS A 216 -0.97 9.26 -2.70
N PHE A 217 -0.99 8.91 -3.98
CA PHE A 217 0.18 8.75 -4.84
C PHE A 217 0.01 9.52 -6.14
N ASN A 218 0.70 10.65 -6.29
CA ASN A 218 0.64 11.45 -7.52
C ASN A 218 1.63 10.91 -8.57
N GLN A 219 1.62 9.59 -8.78
CA GLN A 219 2.49 8.91 -9.72
C GLN A 219 1.89 8.92 -11.12
N ASN A 220 2.75 9.03 -12.13
CA ASN A 220 2.37 8.89 -13.54
C ASN A 220 3.33 7.89 -14.21
N PRO A 221 2.84 6.76 -14.74
CA PRO A 221 1.45 6.28 -14.62
C PRO A 221 1.12 5.78 -13.19
N PHE A 222 -0.15 5.72 -12.82
CA PHE A 222 -0.59 5.06 -11.59
C PHE A 222 -1.79 4.12 -11.83
N PRO A 223 -1.54 2.90 -12.34
CA PRO A 223 -2.61 1.95 -12.60
C PRO A 223 -3.22 1.39 -11.31
N HIS A 224 -4.55 1.38 -11.24
CA HIS A 224 -5.31 0.99 -10.05
C HIS A 224 -6.62 0.30 -10.41
N TYR A 225 -7.06 -0.64 -9.58
CA TYR A 225 -8.34 -1.34 -9.75
C TYR A 225 -9.42 -0.75 -8.85
N LEU A 226 -10.58 -0.48 -9.44
CA LEU A 226 -11.79 -0.06 -8.72
C LEU A 226 -13.05 -0.63 -9.36
N MET A 227 -14.21 -0.43 -8.74
CA MET A 227 -15.49 -0.88 -9.26
C MET A 227 -16.27 0.26 -9.93
N VAL A 228 -16.96 -0.07 -11.02
CA VAL A 228 -17.81 0.86 -11.78
C VAL A 228 -19.23 0.31 -11.92
N GLU A 229 -20.21 1.19 -11.87
CA GLU A 229 -21.61 0.86 -12.14
C GLU A 229 -22.35 1.99 -12.86
N ALA A 230 -23.38 1.61 -13.62
CA ALA A 230 -24.25 2.57 -14.30
C ALA A 230 -25.08 3.38 -13.28
N THR A 231 -25.43 4.60 -13.65
CA THR A 231 -26.40 5.42 -12.91
C THR A 231 -27.65 5.65 -13.76
N ALA A 232 -28.61 6.40 -13.23
CA ALA A 232 -29.78 6.83 -14.01
C ALA A 232 -29.43 7.78 -15.17
N ASP A 233 -28.29 8.48 -15.06
CA ASP A 233 -27.75 9.29 -16.14
C ASP A 233 -26.71 8.46 -16.93
N PRO A 234 -26.91 8.20 -18.24
CA PRO A 234 -26.00 7.38 -19.04
C PRO A 234 -24.60 8.01 -19.22
N GLU A 235 -24.44 9.30 -18.97
CA GLU A 235 -23.17 10.03 -19.07
C GLU A 235 -22.39 10.03 -17.75
N ILE A 236 -22.98 9.47 -16.68
CA ILE A 236 -22.37 9.39 -15.35
C ILE A 236 -22.31 7.94 -14.90
N TRP A 237 -21.12 7.50 -14.50
CA TRP A 237 -20.94 6.25 -13.79
C TRP A 237 -20.70 6.52 -12.31
N ARG A 238 -21.18 5.61 -11.46
CA ARG A 238 -20.76 5.57 -10.07
C ARG A 238 -19.48 4.76 -10.01
N VAL A 239 -18.46 5.35 -9.41
CA VAL A 239 -17.20 4.69 -9.11
C VAL A 239 -17.17 4.39 -7.62
N ARG A 240 -16.73 3.19 -7.27
CA ARG A 240 -16.54 2.74 -5.91
C ARG A 240 -15.15 2.15 -5.78
N ASP A 241 -14.33 2.80 -4.95
CA ASP A 241 -12.98 2.37 -4.62
C ASP A 241 -12.91 2.00 -3.14
N PRO A 242 -13.04 0.70 -2.82
CA PRO A 242 -12.93 0.21 -1.46
C PRO A 242 -11.55 0.42 -0.84
N ASP A 243 -10.49 0.55 -1.66
CA ASP A 243 -9.11 0.68 -1.21
C ASP A 243 -8.83 2.08 -0.66
N PHE A 244 -9.29 3.10 -1.39
CA PHE A 244 -9.19 4.51 -0.99
C PHE A 244 -10.42 5.02 -0.24
N ARG A 245 -11.42 4.17 0.01
CA ARG A 245 -12.69 4.50 0.69
C ARG A 245 -13.43 5.66 0.02
N TRP A 246 -13.37 5.71 -1.31
CA TRP A 246 -14.02 6.75 -2.10
C TRP A 246 -15.16 6.15 -2.92
N GLU A 247 -16.31 6.81 -2.89
CA GLU A 247 -17.47 6.46 -3.70
C GLU A 247 -18.12 7.74 -4.23
N GLY A 248 -18.39 7.79 -5.53
CA GLY A 248 -18.91 9.02 -6.12
C GLY A 248 -19.25 8.91 -7.61
N PRO A 249 -20.05 9.86 -8.12
CA PRO A 249 -20.31 9.98 -9.54
C PRO A 249 -19.07 10.55 -10.26
N ILE A 250 -18.72 9.96 -11.40
CA ILE A 250 -17.70 10.50 -12.33
C ILE A 250 -18.29 10.47 -13.75
N ALA A 251 -17.97 11.49 -14.54
CA ALA A 251 -18.32 11.52 -15.95
C ALA A 251 -17.73 10.29 -16.67
N LYS A 252 -18.58 9.57 -17.39
CA LYS A 252 -18.23 8.33 -18.11
C LYS A 252 -17.01 8.52 -19.01
N ASP A 253 -16.95 9.61 -19.77
CA ASP A 253 -15.83 9.91 -20.68
C ASP A 253 -14.49 10.05 -19.95
N ARG A 254 -14.48 10.54 -18.70
CA ARG A 254 -13.25 10.62 -17.90
C ARG A 254 -12.74 9.26 -17.50
N ILE A 255 -13.64 8.37 -17.09
CA ILE A 255 -13.29 6.97 -16.78
C ILE A 255 -12.78 6.28 -18.03
N ILE A 256 -13.48 6.41 -19.15
CA ILE A 256 -13.05 5.83 -20.44
C ILE A 256 -11.66 6.34 -20.82
N ASN A 257 -11.39 7.64 -20.67
CA ASN A 257 -10.07 8.21 -20.91
C ASN A 257 -8.99 7.62 -19.99
N ALA A 258 -9.30 7.43 -18.70
CA ALA A 258 -8.36 6.81 -17.74
C ALA A 258 -8.10 5.33 -18.05
N VAL A 259 -9.10 4.59 -18.56
CA VAL A 259 -8.95 3.20 -19.00
C VAL A 259 -8.23 3.08 -20.34
N ALA A 260 -8.34 4.09 -21.20
CA ALA A 260 -7.70 4.13 -22.51
C ALA A 260 -6.18 4.28 -22.45
N GLN A 261 -5.61 4.60 -21.27
CA GLN A 261 -4.17 4.82 -21.13
C GLN A 261 -3.35 3.56 -21.47
N PRO A 262 -2.14 3.71 -22.05
CA PRO A 262 -1.29 2.57 -22.40
C PRO A 262 -0.88 1.71 -21.20
N SER A 263 -0.81 2.32 -20.02
CA SER A 263 -0.45 1.71 -18.73
C SER A 263 -1.52 0.75 -18.17
N VAL A 264 -2.72 0.74 -18.76
CA VAL A 264 -3.88 0.02 -18.25
C VAL A 264 -4.15 -1.21 -19.12
N ALA A 265 -4.21 -2.40 -18.55
CA ALA A 265 -4.57 -3.61 -19.28
C ALA A 265 -5.16 -4.67 -18.35
N GLY A 266 -6.39 -4.45 -17.86
CA GLY A 266 -7.02 -5.44 -16.99
C GLY A 266 -8.40 -5.07 -16.50
N GLY A 267 -9.10 -6.08 -16.02
CA GLY A 267 -10.43 -5.93 -15.45
C GLY A 267 -11.11 -7.28 -15.24
N TYR A 268 -11.90 -7.37 -14.18
CA TYR A 268 -12.56 -8.59 -13.77
C TYR A 268 -14.04 -8.37 -13.48
N MET A 269 -14.81 -9.44 -13.58
CA MET A 269 -16.22 -9.47 -13.22
C MET A 269 -16.47 -10.67 -12.29
N PHE A 270 -17.33 -10.46 -11.29
CA PHE A 270 -17.71 -11.50 -10.33
C PHE A 270 -19.10 -11.21 -9.75
N ASP A 271 -19.82 -12.25 -9.33
CA ASP A 271 -21.16 -12.13 -8.73
C ASP A 271 -21.14 -12.58 -7.26
N ARG A 272 -21.50 -11.66 -6.35
CA ARG A 272 -21.50 -11.92 -4.91
C ARG A 272 -22.60 -12.88 -4.46
N ARG A 273 -23.57 -13.24 -5.31
CA ARG A 273 -24.60 -14.27 -4.99
C ARG A 273 -24.00 -15.63 -4.66
N ALA A 274 -22.85 -15.95 -5.23
CA ALA A 274 -22.18 -17.22 -5.03
C ALA A 274 -21.36 -17.27 -3.73
N ILE A 275 -21.30 -16.18 -2.95
CA ILE A 275 -20.49 -16.10 -1.73
C ILE A 275 -20.93 -17.14 -0.71
N GLN A 276 -19.95 -17.89 -0.22
CA GLN A 276 -20.09 -18.92 0.80
C GLN A 276 -19.07 -18.71 1.92
N LEU A 277 -19.36 -19.30 3.08
CA LEU A 277 -18.44 -19.33 4.21
C LEU A 277 -17.24 -20.24 3.85
N PRO A 278 -15.99 -19.76 3.96
CA PRO A 278 -14.81 -20.57 3.69
C PRO A 278 -14.69 -21.74 4.66
N ALA A 279 -14.29 -22.90 4.16
CA ALA A 279 -13.91 -24.02 5.01
C ALA A 279 -12.57 -23.75 5.71
N ALA A 280 -12.43 -24.17 6.96
CA ALA A 280 -11.19 -23.99 7.72
C ALA A 280 -9.98 -24.61 7.02
N ALA A 281 -10.15 -25.75 6.34
CA ALA A 281 -9.07 -26.37 5.56
C ALA A 281 -8.56 -25.46 4.43
N ASP A 282 -9.46 -24.78 3.70
CA ASP A 282 -9.08 -23.89 2.60
C ASP A 282 -8.41 -22.60 3.12
N ILE A 283 -8.86 -22.07 4.26
CA ILE A 283 -8.16 -20.95 4.93
C ILE A 283 -6.74 -21.36 5.31
N GLY A 284 -6.58 -22.57 5.86
CA GLY A 284 -5.28 -23.11 6.22
C GLY A 284 -4.35 -23.28 5.02
N ASP A 285 -4.86 -23.86 3.94
CA ASP A 285 -4.10 -24.03 2.70
C ASP A 285 -3.74 -22.67 2.07
N TYR A 286 -4.64 -21.68 2.12
CA TYR A 286 -4.34 -20.34 1.62
C TYR A 286 -3.25 -19.65 2.44
N PHE A 287 -3.31 -19.73 3.77
CA PHE A 287 -2.28 -19.20 4.64
C PHE A 287 -0.92 -19.80 4.29
N LEU A 288 -0.82 -21.13 4.18
CA LEU A 288 0.42 -21.83 3.82
C LEU A 288 0.92 -21.49 2.41
N ALA A 289 0.01 -21.29 1.45
CA ALA A 289 0.37 -20.86 0.10
C ALA A 289 0.99 -19.47 0.10
N CYS A 290 0.57 -18.59 1.02
CA CYS A 290 1.03 -17.22 1.12
C CYS A 290 2.27 -17.03 2.01
N PHE A 291 2.40 -17.84 3.06
CA PHE A 291 3.34 -17.60 4.15
C PHE A 291 4.78 -17.95 3.80
N VAL A 292 5.67 -16.94 3.76
CA VAL A 292 7.11 -17.11 3.54
C VAL A 292 7.84 -16.96 4.88
N SER A 293 8.12 -18.08 5.54
CA SER A 293 8.59 -18.10 6.93
C SER A 293 10.06 -17.71 7.14
N ASN A 294 10.90 -17.85 6.11
CA ASN A 294 12.37 -17.80 6.25
C ASN A 294 13.03 -16.73 5.37
N ASP A 295 12.26 -15.79 4.83
CA ASP A 295 12.75 -14.70 3.99
C ASP A 295 11.83 -13.49 4.17
N ASN A 296 12.39 -12.28 4.07
CA ASN A 296 11.66 -11.02 4.01
C ASN A 296 11.95 -10.37 2.65
N PRO A 297 11.16 -10.72 1.61
CA PRO A 297 11.52 -10.42 0.22
C PRO A 297 11.74 -8.94 -0.03
N LEU A 298 10.89 -8.05 0.51
CA LEU A 298 11.03 -6.60 0.33
C LEU A 298 12.35 -6.09 0.92
N ILE A 299 12.65 -6.43 2.16
CA ILE A 299 13.85 -5.98 2.88
C ILE A 299 15.11 -6.51 2.19
N ARG A 300 15.12 -7.80 1.84
CA ARG A 300 16.24 -8.41 1.09
C ARG A 300 16.45 -7.73 -0.26
N ARG A 301 15.37 -7.45 -1.03
CA ARG A 301 15.50 -6.78 -2.33
C ARG A 301 15.98 -5.33 -2.20
N ILE A 302 15.54 -4.58 -1.18
CA ILE A 302 16.08 -3.25 -0.92
C ILE A 302 17.59 -3.33 -0.65
N ARG A 303 18.03 -4.30 0.15
CA ARG A 303 19.46 -4.54 0.37
C ARG A 303 20.21 -4.79 -0.93
N GLU A 304 19.71 -5.67 -1.79
CA GLU A 304 20.31 -5.96 -3.10
C GLU A 304 20.37 -4.72 -4.01
N VAL A 305 19.33 -3.88 -4.00
CA VAL A 305 19.29 -2.61 -4.75
C VAL A 305 20.36 -1.65 -4.23
N VAL A 306 20.46 -1.46 -2.91
CA VAL A 306 21.46 -0.61 -2.27
C VAL A 306 22.88 -1.11 -2.57
N ASP A 307 23.12 -2.41 -2.43
CA ASP A 307 24.41 -3.05 -2.73
C ASP A 307 24.83 -2.83 -4.20
N ALA A 308 23.90 -3.00 -5.15
CA ALA A 308 24.18 -2.82 -6.57
C ALA A 308 24.61 -1.40 -6.91
N HIS A 309 23.96 -0.39 -6.33
CA HIS A 309 24.28 1.02 -6.57
C HIS A 309 25.54 1.46 -5.82
N LEU A 310 25.74 1.02 -4.58
CA LEU A 310 27.00 1.26 -3.85
C LEU A 310 28.19 0.64 -4.56
N GLY A 311 28.03 -0.58 -5.10
CA GLY A 311 29.05 -1.28 -5.88
C GLY A 311 29.23 -0.74 -7.31
N CYS A 312 28.43 0.23 -7.74
CA CYS A 312 28.39 0.74 -9.12
C CYS A 312 28.26 -0.38 -10.17
N ARG A 313 27.52 -1.44 -9.84
CA ARG A 313 27.34 -2.62 -10.68
C ARG A 313 26.73 -2.20 -12.02
N ASP A 314 27.28 -2.72 -13.13
CA ASP A 314 26.76 -2.49 -14.48
C ASP A 314 26.55 -1.00 -14.84
N GLY A 315 27.35 -0.10 -14.24
CA GLY A 315 27.30 1.35 -14.49
C GLY A 315 26.21 2.11 -13.71
N LEU A 316 25.57 1.47 -12.73
CA LEU A 316 24.64 2.13 -11.81
C LEU A 316 25.35 3.22 -10.99
N ARG A 317 24.65 4.33 -10.75
CA ARG A 317 25.18 5.47 -9.99
C ARG A 317 24.36 5.70 -8.73
N LEU A 318 24.97 6.23 -7.68
CA LEU A 318 24.29 6.49 -6.40
C LEU A 318 23.08 7.41 -6.56
N GLN A 319 23.13 8.41 -7.44
CA GLN A 319 22.03 9.33 -7.67
C GLN A 319 20.78 8.64 -8.23
N ALA A 320 20.92 7.48 -8.87
CA ALA A 320 19.79 6.71 -9.38
C ALA A 320 19.06 5.91 -8.27
N LEU A 321 19.59 5.88 -7.03
CA LEU A 321 18.95 5.16 -5.93
C LEU A 321 17.56 5.71 -5.60
N GLY A 322 17.35 7.03 -5.68
CA GLY A 322 16.02 7.61 -5.44
C GLY A 322 14.96 7.08 -6.39
N ASP A 323 15.28 7.02 -7.69
CA ASP A 323 14.42 6.39 -8.69
C ASP A 323 14.25 4.87 -8.46
N ALA A 324 15.30 4.21 -7.96
CA ALA A 324 15.30 2.76 -7.73
C ALA A 324 14.36 2.33 -6.60
N VAL A 325 14.17 3.16 -5.57
CA VAL A 325 13.26 2.88 -4.44
C VAL A 325 11.99 3.72 -4.47
N ARG A 326 11.71 4.45 -5.55
CA ARG A 326 10.53 5.31 -5.71
C ARG A 326 9.21 4.61 -5.36
N GLU A 327 9.07 3.33 -5.70
CA GLU A 327 7.84 2.54 -5.49
C GLU A 327 7.79 1.89 -4.09
N LEU A 328 8.79 2.10 -3.22
CA LEU A 328 8.85 1.56 -1.87
C LEU A 328 7.65 1.97 -1.00
N PRO A 329 7.17 3.23 -0.98
CA PRO A 329 6.01 3.59 -0.16
C PRO A 329 4.72 2.86 -0.54
N VAL A 330 4.56 2.50 -1.82
CA VAL A 330 3.40 1.71 -2.28
C VAL A 330 3.51 0.27 -1.79
N LEU A 331 4.74 -0.28 -1.79
CA LEU A 331 5.02 -1.63 -1.31
C LEU A 331 4.95 -1.74 0.22
N SER A 332 5.38 -0.72 0.96
CA SER A 332 5.45 -0.75 2.42
C SER A 332 4.08 -0.81 3.08
N ILE A 333 3.05 -0.21 2.48
CA ILE A 333 1.66 -0.28 2.98
C ILE A 333 1.19 -1.73 3.11
N ARG A 334 1.70 -2.65 2.29
CA ARG A 334 1.37 -4.08 2.37
C ARG A 334 1.70 -4.70 3.72
N LYS A 335 2.64 -4.13 4.50
CA LYS A 335 3.01 -4.66 5.82
C LYS A 335 1.89 -4.56 6.85
N TRP A 336 0.97 -3.60 6.69
CA TRP A 336 -0.25 -3.55 7.51
C TRP A 336 -1.17 -4.76 7.32
N ALA A 337 -0.99 -5.55 6.24
CA ALA A 337 -1.74 -6.79 6.07
C ALA A 337 -1.52 -7.79 7.20
N TYR A 338 -0.39 -7.71 7.93
CA TYR A 338 -0.17 -8.55 9.10
C TYR A 338 -1.26 -8.37 10.14
N GLU A 339 -1.78 -7.15 10.33
CA GLU A 339 -2.85 -6.92 11.31
C GLU A 339 -4.11 -7.71 11.00
N HIS A 340 -4.48 -7.86 9.73
CA HIS A 340 -5.60 -8.73 9.33
C HIS A 340 -5.35 -10.19 9.68
N GLY A 341 -4.11 -10.65 9.48
CA GLY A 341 -3.65 -11.98 9.89
C GLY A 341 -3.81 -12.20 11.40
N PHE A 342 -3.23 -11.30 12.20
CA PHE A 342 -3.34 -11.33 13.65
C PHE A 342 -4.79 -11.23 14.10
N ALA A 343 -5.57 -10.29 13.58
CA ALA A 343 -6.96 -10.07 13.97
C ALA A 343 -7.85 -11.28 13.67
N PHE A 344 -7.63 -11.94 12.53
CA PHE A 344 -8.34 -13.18 12.20
C PHE A 344 -8.09 -14.23 13.26
N PHE A 345 -6.82 -14.58 13.50
CA PHE A 345 -6.49 -15.65 14.44
C PHE A 345 -6.80 -15.29 15.89
N TRP A 346 -6.64 -14.03 16.31
CA TRP A 346 -6.96 -13.60 17.68
C TRP A 346 -8.45 -13.80 18.00
N ARG A 347 -9.33 -13.51 17.05
CA ARG A 347 -10.78 -13.75 17.25
C ARG A 347 -11.11 -15.22 17.24
N GLU A 348 -10.60 -15.96 16.24
CA GLU A 348 -10.84 -17.40 16.13
C GLU A 348 -10.34 -18.19 17.34
N LEU A 349 -9.28 -17.69 17.99
CA LEU A 349 -8.70 -18.28 19.19
C LEU A 349 -9.17 -17.63 20.50
N GLU A 350 -9.97 -16.56 20.44
CA GLU A 350 -10.42 -15.78 21.60
C GLU A 350 -9.26 -15.30 22.50
N LEU A 351 -8.18 -14.83 21.88
CA LEU A 351 -6.98 -14.38 22.58
C LEU A 351 -7.15 -12.96 23.19
N PRO A 352 -6.42 -12.62 24.27
CA PRO A 352 -6.52 -11.32 24.93
C PRO A 352 -6.19 -10.12 24.01
N ASN A 353 -6.99 -9.05 24.06
CA ASN A 353 -6.83 -7.86 23.20
C ASN A 353 -5.52 -7.08 23.46
N ASP A 354 -5.04 -7.03 24.70
CA ASP A 354 -3.77 -6.39 25.07
C ASP A 354 -2.58 -7.01 24.32
N THR A 355 -2.57 -8.33 24.17
CA THR A 355 -1.55 -9.02 23.39
C THR A 355 -1.67 -8.75 21.90
N PHE A 356 -2.89 -8.53 21.38
CA PHE A 356 -3.09 -8.11 19.99
C PHE A 356 -2.51 -6.71 19.75
N LEU A 357 -2.83 -5.75 20.61
CA LEU A 357 -2.33 -4.37 20.52
C LEU A 357 -0.80 -4.32 20.53
N THR A 358 -0.15 -5.14 21.35
CA THR A 358 1.31 -5.26 21.35
C THR A 358 1.88 -5.67 19.98
N TRP A 359 1.17 -6.51 19.23
CA TRP A 359 1.59 -6.89 17.88
C TRP A 359 1.23 -5.84 16.83
N CYS A 360 0.12 -5.12 16.99
CA CYS A 360 -0.19 -3.94 16.19
C CYS A 360 0.94 -2.89 16.29
N ASP A 361 1.40 -2.57 17.50
CA ASP A 361 2.51 -1.63 17.71
C ASP A 361 3.78 -2.05 16.95
N ARG A 362 4.09 -3.36 16.93
CA ARG A 362 5.24 -3.91 16.20
C ARG A 362 5.06 -3.88 14.68
N ILE A 363 3.84 -4.08 14.21
CA ILE A 363 3.51 -3.98 12.78
C ILE A 363 3.57 -2.52 12.33
N GLU A 364 3.10 -1.60 13.16
CA GLU A 364 3.25 -0.16 12.96
C GLU A 364 4.74 0.23 12.92
N GLU A 365 5.56 -0.23 13.87
CA GLU A 365 7.02 -0.03 13.86
C GLU A 365 7.65 -0.49 12.54
N LEU A 366 7.26 -1.66 12.03
CA LEU A 366 7.73 -2.17 10.74
C LEU A 366 7.26 -1.29 9.57
N ALA A 367 5.97 -0.96 9.54
CA ALA A 367 5.36 -0.22 8.44
C ALA A 367 5.90 1.22 8.34
N LEU A 368 6.17 1.85 9.48
CA LEU A 368 6.71 3.20 9.60
C LEU A 368 8.25 3.25 9.46
N GLY A 369 8.94 2.18 9.83
CA GLY A 369 10.39 2.09 9.65
C GLY A 369 10.83 2.01 8.17
N LEU A 370 9.96 1.54 7.27
CA LEU A 370 10.25 1.51 5.82
C LEU A 370 10.31 2.92 5.18
N PRO A 371 9.37 3.85 5.44
CA PRO A 371 9.53 5.27 5.10
C PRO A 371 10.79 5.91 5.68
N ALA A 372 11.13 5.62 6.94
CA ALA A 372 12.36 6.16 7.56
C ALA A 372 13.62 5.63 6.85
N LEU A 373 13.66 4.34 6.49
CA LEU A 373 14.69 3.76 5.65
C LEU A 373 14.76 4.43 4.27
N HIS A 374 13.60 4.71 3.66
CA HIS A 374 13.53 5.41 2.37
C HIS A 374 14.23 6.77 2.44
N LEU A 375 13.98 7.57 3.48
CA LEU A 375 14.66 8.86 3.67
C LEU A 375 16.18 8.70 3.75
N LYS A 376 16.69 7.70 4.49
CA LYS A 376 18.13 7.42 4.59
C LYS A 376 18.73 7.07 3.22
N ILE A 377 18.02 6.30 2.40
CA ILE A 377 18.44 5.96 1.02
C ILE A 377 18.44 7.21 0.13
N LEU A 378 17.43 8.07 0.22
CA LEU A 378 17.38 9.34 -0.53
C LEU A 378 18.55 10.25 -0.15
N ARG A 379 18.89 10.33 1.14
CA ARG A 379 20.07 11.09 1.60
C ARG A 379 21.35 10.58 0.94
N LEU A 380 21.59 9.26 0.94
CA LEU A 380 22.74 8.67 0.23
C LEU A 380 22.70 8.98 -1.28
N ALA A 381 21.53 8.94 -1.91
CA ALA A 381 21.38 9.23 -3.34
C ALA A 381 21.74 10.68 -3.68
N GLN A 382 21.32 11.63 -2.85
CA GLN A 382 21.53 13.06 -3.08
C GLN A 382 22.92 13.55 -2.69
N THR A 383 23.48 13.08 -1.55
CA THR A 383 24.79 13.55 -1.06
C THR A 383 25.95 12.74 -1.62
N GLU A 384 25.70 11.52 -2.10
CA GLU A 384 26.70 10.53 -2.48
C GLU A 384 27.66 10.15 -1.34
N ASP A 385 27.33 10.52 -0.10
CA ASP A 385 28.15 10.22 1.07
C ASP A 385 28.01 8.74 1.44
N ARG A 386 29.04 7.98 1.09
CA ARG A 386 29.11 6.53 1.38
C ARG A 386 29.15 6.22 2.87
N ALA A 387 29.45 7.19 3.74
CA ALA A 387 29.34 6.99 5.18
C ALA A 387 27.89 6.71 5.63
N CYS A 388 26.89 7.20 4.89
CA CYS A 388 25.48 6.92 5.16
C CYS A 388 25.09 5.44 5.00
N ALA A 389 25.92 4.62 4.33
CA ALA A 389 25.62 3.22 4.08
C ALA A 389 25.49 2.40 5.37
N ALA A 390 26.30 2.70 6.40
CA ALA A 390 26.27 1.97 7.67
C ALA A 390 24.88 2.06 8.35
N ASP A 391 24.31 3.27 8.41
CA ASP A 391 22.99 3.51 9.01
C ASP A 391 21.87 2.84 8.21
N ILE A 392 21.99 2.80 6.88
CA ILE A 392 21.05 2.10 5.99
C ILE A 392 21.06 0.60 6.28
N TYR A 393 22.24 -0.02 6.38
CA TYR A 393 22.34 -1.45 6.69
C TYR A 393 21.85 -1.79 8.10
N GLN A 394 22.13 -0.93 9.08
CA GLN A 394 21.60 -1.09 10.43
C GLN A 394 20.06 -1.07 10.43
N ALA A 395 19.45 -0.10 9.74
CA ALA A 395 18.00 -0.03 9.62
C ALA A 395 17.41 -1.25 8.90
N LEU A 396 18.06 -1.73 7.82
CA LEU A 396 17.66 -2.96 7.14
C LEU A 396 17.73 -4.19 8.05
N ASP A 397 18.79 -4.33 8.87
CA ASP A 397 18.94 -5.44 9.82
C ASP A 397 17.86 -5.40 10.91
N GLN A 398 17.54 -4.20 11.42
CA GLN A 398 16.49 -4.01 12.43
C GLN A 398 15.11 -4.37 11.88
N LEU A 399 14.77 -3.88 10.69
CA LEU A 399 13.49 -4.20 10.04
C LEU A 399 13.38 -5.69 9.71
N ASP A 400 14.48 -6.32 9.26
CA ASP A 400 14.50 -7.75 8.96
C ASP A 400 14.24 -8.60 10.21
N ALA A 401 14.90 -8.26 11.32
CA ALA A 401 14.69 -8.92 12.60
C ALA A 401 13.25 -8.73 13.12
N LEU A 402 12.70 -7.52 12.98
CA LEU A 402 11.33 -7.19 13.38
C LEU A 402 10.31 -7.99 12.57
N GLU A 403 10.39 -7.96 11.24
CA GLU A 403 9.49 -8.72 10.36
C GLU A 403 9.59 -10.22 10.60
N THR A 404 10.80 -10.75 10.80
CA THR A 404 11.01 -12.16 11.16
C THR A 404 10.30 -12.53 12.46
N ALA A 405 10.35 -11.67 13.48
CA ALA A 405 9.67 -11.91 14.75
C ALA A 405 8.13 -11.85 14.62
N ILE A 406 7.60 -10.94 13.79
CA ILE A 406 6.16 -10.86 13.46
C ILE A 406 5.70 -12.15 12.79
N LYS A 407 6.43 -12.61 11.76
CA LYS A 407 6.15 -13.87 11.07
C LYS A 407 6.22 -15.08 11.99
N ALA A 408 7.24 -15.14 12.85
CA ALA A 408 7.39 -16.24 13.80
C ALA A 408 6.17 -16.35 14.73
N LYS A 409 5.68 -15.22 15.26
CA LYS A 409 4.47 -15.23 16.08
C LYS A 409 3.23 -15.59 15.27
N LEU A 410 3.06 -15.00 14.09
CA LEU A 410 1.90 -15.30 13.25
C LEU A 410 1.80 -16.79 12.93
N HIS A 411 2.95 -17.43 12.65
CA HIS A 411 3.03 -18.88 12.45
C HIS A 411 2.71 -19.68 13.71
N GLU A 412 3.22 -19.27 14.88
CA GLU A 412 2.87 -19.89 16.17
C GLU A 412 1.35 -19.91 16.38
N VAL A 413 0.70 -18.76 16.15
CA VAL A 413 -0.75 -18.61 16.34
C VAL A 413 -1.53 -19.39 15.28
N PHE A 414 -1.06 -19.41 14.04
CA PHE A 414 -1.61 -20.26 12.99
C PHE A 414 -1.59 -21.75 13.36
N VAL A 415 -0.48 -22.25 13.91
CA VAL A 415 -0.37 -23.65 14.37
C VAL A 415 -1.38 -23.94 15.50
N CYS A 416 -1.54 -23.02 16.45
CA CYS A 416 -2.56 -23.13 17.49
C CYS A 416 -3.98 -23.17 16.91
N TRP A 417 -4.26 -22.32 15.91
CA TRP A 417 -5.53 -22.32 15.20
C TRP A 417 -5.78 -23.63 14.46
N CYS A 418 -4.80 -24.16 13.72
CA CYS A 418 -4.92 -25.47 13.08
C CYS A 418 -5.26 -26.58 14.09
N ALA A 419 -4.61 -26.58 15.27
CA ALA A 419 -4.90 -27.54 16.33
C ALA A 419 -6.35 -27.41 16.85
N ARG A 420 -6.86 -26.19 17.05
CA ARG A 420 -8.26 -25.94 17.46
C ARG A 420 -9.27 -26.42 16.40
N GLN A 421 -8.92 -26.27 15.12
CA GLN A 421 -9.75 -26.71 13.99
C GLN A 421 -9.62 -28.22 13.66
N GLY A 422 -8.77 -28.96 14.37
CA GLY A 422 -8.52 -30.38 14.10
C GLY A 422 -7.75 -30.65 12.80
N LEU A 423 -7.05 -29.65 12.26
CA LEU A 423 -6.23 -29.76 11.06
C LEU A 423 -4.85 -30.34 11.44
N THR A 424 -4.60 -31.62 11.12
CA THR A 424 -3.33 -32.29 11.39
C THR A 424 -2.40 -32.23 10.17
N GLY A 425 -1.17 -31.72 10.33
CA GLY A 425 -0.11 -31.84 9.31
C GLY A 425 0.29 -30.57 8.52
N ALA A 426 -0.14 -29.38 8.92
CA ALA A 426 0.27 -28.13 8.28
C ALA A 426 1.73 -27.74 8.61
N ALA A 427 2.70 -28.35 7.94
CA ALA A 427 4.08 -27.86 7.96
C ALA A 427 4.25 -26.82 6.83
N PRO A 428 4.83 -25.63 7.09
CA PRO A 428 5.12 -24.67 6.04
C PRO A 428 6.09 -25.30 5.04
N GLN A 429 5.69 -25.37 3.77
CA GLN A 429 6.62 -25.72 2.70
C GLN A 429 7.66 -24.60 2.59
N LYS A 430 8.94 -24.97 2.41
CA LYS A 430 10.02 -24.00 2.18
C LYS A 430 9.77 -23.26 0.86
N ARG A 431 9.07 -22.12 0.91
CA ARG A 431 8.84 -21.27 -0.25
C ARG A 431 9.91 -20.19 -0.34
N ARG A 432 10.44 -19.95 -1.54
CA ARG A 432 11.21 -18.74 -1.89
C ARG A 432 10.28 -17.83 -2.70
N ALA A 433 10.24 -16.54 -2.39
CA ALA A 433 9.48 -15.57 -3.17
C ALA A 433 9.98 -15.54 -4.64
N GLY A 434 9.05 -15.40 -5.59
CA GLY A 434 9.35 -15.40 -7.03
C GLY A 434 9.19 -16.73 -7.77
N VAL A 435 8.63 -17.77 -7.14
CA VAL A 435 8.12 -18.95 -7.85
C VAL A 435 6.59 -18.92 -7.79
N ARG A 436 5.99 -18.37 -8.84
CA ARG A 436 4.58 -18.53 -9.20
C ARG A 436 4.51 -18.98 -10.66
#